data_AF-A0A1W9HE56-F1
#
_entry.id   AF-A0A1W9HE56-F1
#
_cell.length_a   1.000
_cell.length_b   1.000
_cell.length_c   1.000
_cell.angle_alpha   90.00
_cell.angle_beta   90.00
_cell.angle_gamma   90.00
#
_symmetry.space_group_name_H-M   'P 1'
#
loop_
_entity.id
_entity.type
_entity.pdbx_description
1 polymer ?
#
loop_
_entity_poly.entity_id
_entity_poly.type
_entity_poly.pdbx_seq_one_letter_code
_entity_poly.pdbx_strand_id
1 'polypeptide(L)'
;MKRILTIDGGGIRGTFPAAFLANLEQDLEQPIGRYFDLIAGTSTGGIIAIGLALGLRAADILRLYEEEGPAIFAQCSATFKVRAARRSG
;
A
#
# COMPACT_ATOMS: atom_id res chain seq x y z
N MET A 1 -23.21 1.91 -14.49
CA MET A 1 -22.65 2.70 -13.37
C MET A 1 -21.16 2.40 -13.30
N LYS A 2 -20.29 3.40 -13.15
CA LYS A 2 -18.83 3.22 -13.06
C LYS A 2 -18.40 3.06 -11.60
N ARG A 3 -17.45 2.17 -11.32
CA ARG A 3 -16.88 1.92 -9.97
C ARG A 3 -15.42 2.37 -9.93
N ILE A 4 -15.08 3.24 -8.98
CA ILE A 4 -13.75 3.83 -8.86
C ILE A 4 -13.20 3.52 -7.47
N LEU A 5 -11.97 2.99 -7.41
CA LEU A 5 -11.19 2.81 -6.19
C LEU A 5 -10.08 3.86 -6.14
N THR A 6 -9.95 4.56 -5.00
CA THR A 6 -8.85 5.50 -4.76
C THR A 6 -8.08 5.10 -3.50
N ILE A 7 -6.75 5.13 -3.58
CA ILE A 7 -5.85 4.72 -2.49
C ILE A 7 -4.84 5.82 -2.23
N ASP A 8 -4.90 6.40 -1.02
CA ASP A 8 -3.98 7.45 -0.61
C ASP A 8 -2.54 6.94 -0.44
N GLY A 9 -1.60 7.86 -0.55
CA GLY A 9 -0.21 7.59 -0.19
C GLY A 9 -0.02 7.52 1.33
N GLY A 10 1.13 6.99 1.78
CA GLY A 10 1.41 6.92 3.21
C GLY A 10 2.73 6.27 3.62
N GLY A 11 3.67 6.07 2.68
CA GLY A 11 4.87 5.28 2.94
C GLY A 11 4.49 3.88 3.42
N ILE A 12 5.11 3.40 4.49
CA ILE A 12 4.79 2.08 5.08
C ILE A 12 3.32 1.98 5.55
N ARG A 13 2.65 3.10 5.88
CA ARG A 13 1.24 3.08 6.29
C ARG A 13 0.28 2.70 5.16
N GLY A 14 0.76 2.62 3.91
CA GLY A 14 -0.04 2.04 2.83
C GLY A 14 -0.36 0.56 3.02
N THR A 15 0.28 -0.14 3.98
CA THR A 15 -0.14 -1.49 4.39
C THR A 15 -1.54 -1.55 4.99
N PHE A 16 -2.04 -0.45 5.59
CA PHE A 16 -3.41 -0.41 6.13
C PHE A 16 -4.48 -0.60 5.04
N PRO A 17 -4.55 0.23 3.98
CA PRO A 17 -5.50 -0.01 2.90
C PRO A 17 -5.24 -1.32 2.16
N ALA A 18 -3.97 -1.76 2.00
CA ALA A 18 -3.67 -3.06 1.40
C ALA A 18 -4.26 -4.22 2.21
N ALA A 19 -4.11 -4.20 3.55
CA ALA A 19 -4.67 -5.21 4.44
C ALA A 19 -6.20 -5.19 4.47
N PHE A 20 -6.81 -4.00 4.45
CA PHE A 20 -8.26 -3.87 4.32
C PHE A 20 -8.76 -4.52 3.03
N LEU A 21 -8.12 -4.22 1.89
CA LEU A 21 -8.48 -4.80 0.60
C LEU A 21 -8.22 -6.32 0.55
N ALA A 22 -7.15 -6.81 1.18
CA ALA A 22 -6.83 -8.23 1.26
C ALA A 22 -7.85 -9.03 2.08
N ASN A 23 -8.38 -8.44 3.16
CA ASN A 23 -9.47 -9.03 3.94
C ASN A 23 -10.77 -9.01 3.15
N LEU A 24 -11.12 -7.88 2.53
CA LEU A 24 -12.33 -7.78 1.72
C LEU A 24 -12.32 -8.75 0.52
N GLU A 25 -11.15 -8.97 -0.08
CA GLU A 25 -10.97 -9.90 -1.20
C GLU A 25 -11.25 -11.36 -0.82
N GLN A 26 -11.22 -11.73 0.46
CA GLN A 26 -11.55 -13.10 0.90
C GLN A 26 -13.02 -13.47 0.61
N ASP A 27 -13.90 -12.48 0.60
CA ASP A 27 -15.34 -12.65 0.33
C ASP A 27 -15.67 -12.53 -1.17
N LEU A 28 -14.65 -12.42 -2.03
CA LEU A 28 -14.78 -12.22 -3.48
C LEU A 28 -14.26 -13.43 -4.28
N GLU A 29 -14.88 -13.68 -5.44
CA GLU A 29 -14.54 -14.81 -6.31
C GLU A 29 -13.33 -14.54 -7.23
N GLN A 30 -13.03 -13.27 -7.48
CA GLN A 30 -11.95 -12.82 -8.37
C GLN A 30 -11.09 -11.75 -7.67
N PRO A 31 -9.87 -11.46 -8.17
CA PRO A 31 -9.05 -10.40 -7.61
C PRO A 31 -9.81 -9.08 -7.52
N ILE A 32 -9.72 -8.39 -6.38
CA ILE A 32 -10.54 -7.22 -6.05
C ILE A 32 -10.42 -6.10 -7.09
N GLY A 33 -9.24 -5.97 -7.73
CA GLY A 33 -9.00 -5.03 -8.82
C GLY A 33 -9.94 -5.21 -10.02
N ARG A 34 -10.47 -6.41 -10.27
CA ARG A 34 -11.39 -6.72 -11.37
C ARG A 34 -12.79 -6.13 -11.19
N TYR A 35 -13.15 -5.70 -9.98
CA TYR A 35 -14.46 -5.13 -9.68
C TYR A 35 -14.55 -3.62 -9.93
N PHE A 36 -13.44 -2.97 -10.26
CA PHE A 36 -13.35 -1.53 -10.49
C PHE A 36 -13.03 -1.21 -11.95
N ASP A 37 -13.69 -0.17 -12.49
CA ASP A 37 -13.41 0.35 -13.83
C ASP A 37 -12.14 1.22 -13.84
N LEU A 38 -11.80 1.81 -12.70
CA LEU A 38 -10.65 2.69 -12.51
C LEU A 38 -10.10 2.51 -11.10
N ILE A 39 -8.78 2.37 -11.02
CA ILE A 39 -8.04 2.36 -9.76
C ILE A 39 -7.03 3.50 -9.81
N ALA A 40 -7.10 4.39 -8.83
CA ALA A 40 -6.19 5.52 -8.69
C ALA A 40 -5.43 5.43 -7.36
N GLY A 41 -4.20 5.93 -7.33
CA GLY A 41 -3.49 6.08 -6.08
C GLY A 41 -2.22 6.90 -6.21
N THR A 42 -1.74 7.43 -5.08
CA THR A 42 -0.55 8.28 -5.00
C THR A 42 0.54 7.61 -4.16
N SER A 43 1.81 7.69 -4.58
CA SER A 43 2.95 7.09 -3.86
C SER A 43 2.72 5.59 -3.60
N THR A 44 2.79 5.10 -2.34
CA THR A 44 2.46 3.71 -1.97
C THR A 44 1.11 3.27 -2.53
N GLY A 45 0.10 4.14 -2.46
CA GLY A 45 -1.22 3.87 -3.02
C GLY A 45 -1.21 3.68 -4.53
N GLY A 46 -0.30 4.34 -5.25
CA GLY A 46 -0.09 4.15 -6.69
C GLY A 46 0.53 2.79 -7.02
N ILE A 47 1.50 2.33 -6.20
CA ILE A 47 2.06 0.98 -6.35
C ILE A 47 0.97 -0.08 -6.11
N ILE A 48 0.14 0.10 -5.07
CA ILE A 48 -0.99 -0.79 -4.81
C ILE A 48 -1.98 -0.76 -5.99
N ALA A 49 -2.31 0.43 -6.50
CA ALA A 49 -3.21 0.58 -7.64
C ALA A 49 -2.72 -0.15 -8.89
N ILE A 50 -1.41 -0.05 -9.21
CA ILE A 50 -0.80 -0.76 -10.33
C ILE A 50 -0.87 -2.28 -10.12
N GLY A 51 -0.53 -2.76 -8.93
CA GLY A 51 -0.59 -4.20 -8.62
C GLY A 51 -1.99 -4.77 -8.82
N LEU A 52 -3.01 -4.08 -8.31
CA LEU A 52 -4.41 -4.49 -8.49
C LEU A 52 -4.85 -4.42 -9.96
N ALA A 53 -4.41 -3.39 -10.70
CA ALA A 53 -4.71 -3.26 -12.13
C ALA A 53 -4.06 -4.36 -12.99
N LEU A 54 -2.89 -4.88 -12.56
CA LEU A 54 -2.24 -6.04 -13.17
C LEU A 54 -2.91 -7.37 -12.80
N GLY A 55 -3.92 -7.36 -11.93
CA GLY A 55 -4.66 -8.55 -11.51
C GLY A 55 -4.00 -9.33 -10.38
N LEU A 56 -3.03 -8.73 -9.68
CA LEU A 56 -2.50 -9.30 -8.43
C LEU A 56 -3.59 -9.28 -7.36
N ARG A 57 -3.56 -10.27 -6.47
CA ARG A 57 -4.42 -10.28 -5.29
C ARG A 57 -3.92 -9.24 -4.30
N ALA A 58 -4.84 -8.63 -3.55
CA ALA A 58 -4.47 -7.64 -2.54
C ALA A 58 -3.57 -8.25 -1.45
N ALA A 59 -3.73 -9.54 -1.16
CA ALA A 59 -2.86 -10.28 -0.24
C ALA A 59 -1.39 -10.35 -0.72
N ASP A 60 -1.16 -10.54 -2.03
CA ASP A 60 0.20 -10.59 -2.59
C ASP A 60 0.89 -9.22 -2.49
N ILE A 61 0.12 -8.15 -2.71
CA ILE A 61 0.61 -6.78 -2.58
C ILE A 61 0.90 -6.44 -1.12
N LEU A 62 0.07 -6.87 -0.18
CA LEU A 62 0.35 -6.71 1.25
C LEU A 62 1.65 -7.43 1.63
N ARG A 63 1.81 -8.68 1.19
CA ARG A 63 2.98 -9.50 1.46
C ARG A 63 4.27 -8.86 0.96
N LEU A 64 4.25 -8.23 -0.22
CA LEU A 64 5.38 -7.44 -0.73
C LEU A 64 5.85 -6.39 0.29
N TYR A 65 4.92 -5.65 0.92
CA TYR A 65 5.27 -4.65 1.92
C TYR A 65 5.69 -5.24 3.26
N GLU A 66 5.20 -6.42 3.62
CA GLU A 66 5.63 -7.12 4.84
C GLU A 66 7.07 -7.64 4.70
N GLU A 67 7.42 -8.18 3.53
CA GLU A 67 8.73 -8.76 3.24
C GLU A 67 9.76 -7.68 2.90
N GLU A 68 9.44 -6.77 1.97
CA GLU A 68 10.38 -5.77 1.46
C GLU A 68 10.30 -4.42 2.19
N GLY A 69 9.23 -4.18 2.96
CA GLY A 69 9.02 -2.92 3.68
C GLY A 69 10.20 -2.49 4.55
N PRO A 70 10.82 -3.37 5.35
CA PRO A 70 12.00 -3.01 6.14
C PRO A 70 13.15 -2.46 5.29
N ALA A 71 13.40 -3.02 4.10
CA ALA A 71 14.44 -2.56 3.20
C ALA A 71 14.06 -1.26 2.48
N ILE A 72 12.83 -1.19 1.94
CA ILE A 72 12.28 -0.02 1.24
C ILE A 72 12.25 1.22 2.15
N PHE A 73 11.91 1.04 3.43
CA PHE A 73 11.74 2.13 4.39
C PHE A 73 12.90 2.30 5.38
N ALA A 74 14.00 1.55 5.23
CA ALA A 74 15.15 1.55 6.13
C ALA A 74 15.70 2.98 6.40
N GLN A 75 15.81 3.80 5.35
CA GLN A 75 16.42 5.13 5.41
C GLN A 75 15.53 6.20 6.09
N CYS A 76 14.22 5.98 6.18
CA CYS A 76 13.31 6.96 6.80
C CYS A 76 13.48 7.00 8.33
N SER A 77 13.95 5.91 8.95
CA SER A 77 14.18 5.82 10.40
C SER A 77 15.43 6.58 10.88
N ALA A 78 16.47 6.65 10.04
CA ALA A 78 17.74 7.29 10.39
C ALA A 78 17.61 8.81 10.50
N THR A 79 16.82 9.43 9.61
CA THR A 79 16.59 10.88 9.60
C THR A 79 15.84 11.38 10.84
N PHE A 80 14.95 10.55 11.41
CA PHE A 80 14.25 10.89 12.65
C PHE A 80 15.19 10.85 13.88
N LYS A 81 16.10 9.88 13.96
CA LYS A 81 17.11 9.82 15.04
C LYS A 81 18.05 11.03 15.02
N VAL A 82 18.51 11.46 13.85
CA VAL A 82 19.41 12.63 13.73
C VAL A 82 18.71 13.94 14.11
N ARG A 83 17.42 14.10 13.79
CA ARG A 83 16.64 15.30 14.16
C ARG A 83 16.26 15.34 15.64
N ALA A 84 15.96 14.19 16.25
CA ALA A 84 15.69 14.11 17.68
C ALA A 84 16.93 14.45 18.52
N ALA A 85 18.11 13.94 18.13
CA ALA A 85 19.37 14.20 18.81
C ALA A 85 19.84 15.67 18.73
N ARG A 86 19.38 16.43 17.73
CA ARG A 86 19.71 17.87 17.56
C ARG A 86 18.81 18.83 18.34
N ARG A 87 17.75 18.36 19.00
CA ARG A 87 16.87 19.20 19.84
C ARG A 87 17.16 19.07 21.35
N SER A 88 18.15 18.25 21.71
CA SER A 88 18.54 17.97 23.11
C SER A 88 19.85 18.66 23.53
N GLY A 89 20.39 19.56 22.69
CA GLY A 89 21.61 20.31 22.93
C GLY A 89 21.37 21.81 22.88
#